data_AF-A0A954YYN1-F1
#
_entry.id   AF-A0A954YYN1-F1
#
_cell.length_a   1.000
_cell.length_b   1.000
_cell.length_c   1.000
_cell.angle_alpha   90.00
_cell.angle_beta   90.00
_cell.angle_gamma   90.00
#
_symmetry.space_group_name_H-M   'P 1'
#
loop_
_entity.id
_entity.type
_entity.pdbx_description
1 polymer ?
#
loop_
_entity_poly.entity_id
_entity_poly.type
_entity_poly.pdbx_seq_one_letter_code
_entity_poly.pdbx_strand_id
1 'polypeptide(L)'
;MNFDKQSQSSVRVVVPEACPRCAYRLEGLPAKYTCPECGCAYEPNMLVFGSPAKTASGRYLAIGIVGLAVIGLLVLNIVIPSAGVQCALGPITAILVIQIFFLAPWAKRWAIVRSDGVLWHESLYRDRYIAWKDVAAVRSGDMAPFLIIRPVKGR
;
A
#
# COMPACT_ATOMS: atom_id res chain seq x y z
N MET A 1 -31.24 -36.74 7.46
CA MET A 1 -30.03 -36.10 6.93
C MET A 1 -29.64 -34.99 7.90
N ASN A 2 -28.56 -35.20 8.66
CA ASN A 2 -28.08 -34.31 9.73
C ASN A 2 -27.13 -33.27 9.12
N PHE A 3 -27.49 -31.99 9.17
CA PHE A 3 -26.73 -30.90 8.56
C PHE A 3 -26.31 -29.81 9.55
N ASP A 4 -26.11 -30.11 10.84
CA ASP A 4 -25.78 -29.10 11.86
C ASP A 4 -24.51 -29.45 12.65
N LYS A 5 -23.37 -29.42 11.95
CA LYS A 5 -22.07 -29.15 12.58
C LYS A 5 -21.29 -28.19 11.68
N GLN A 6 -21.81 -26.98 11.52
CA GLN A 6 -20.98 -25.87 11.09
C GLN A 6 -19.95 -25.61 12.19
N SER A 7 -18.73 -26.06 11.92
CA SER A 7 -17.53 -25.70 12.67
C SER A 7 -17.49 -24.18 12.80
N GLN A 8 -17.89 -23.68 13.97
CA GLN A 8 -17.60 -22.32 14.40
C GLN A 8 -16.07 -22.24 14.56
N SER A 9 -15.38 -21.93 13.47
CA SER A 9 -14.01 -21.48 13.53
C SER A 9 -14.01 -20.20 14.36
N SER A 10 -13.57 -20.30 15.62
CA SER A 10 -13.46 -19.15 16.51
C SER A 10 -12.49 -18.17 15.87
N VAL A 11 -13.02 -17.12 15.26
CA VAL A 11 -12.22 -16.02 14.73
C VAL A 11 -11.64 -15.31 15.96
N ARG A 12 -10.38 -15.61 16.27
CA ARG A 12 -9.65 -14.88 17.31
C ARG A 12 -9.44 -13.46 16.80
N VAL A 13 -10.11 -12.52 17.45
CA VAL A 13 -9.86 -11.09 17.25
C VAL A 13 -8.48 -10.80 17.85
N VAL A 14 -7.49 -10.58 17.00
CA VAL A 14 -6.14 -10.20 17.42
C VAL A 14 -6.08 -8.69 17.45
N VAL A 15 -5.90 -8.12 18.64
CA VAL A 15 -5.65 -6.69 18.79
C VAL A 15 -4.33 -6.36 18.09
N PRO A 16 -4.28 -5.36 17.20
CA PRO A 16 -3.05 -5.03 16.49
C PRO A 16 -1.97 -4.56 17.49
N GLU A 17 -0.83 -5.26 17.50
CA GLU A 17 0.35 -4.91 18.32
C GLU A 17 0.98 -3.57 17.89
N ALA A 18 0.71 -3.11 16.66
CA ALA A 18 1.23 -1.87 16.12
C ALA A 18 0.19 -1.10 15.30
N CYS A 19 0.32 0.22 15.27
CA CYS A 19 -0.52 1.10 14.48
C CYS A 19 -0.40 0.77 12.98
N PRO A 20 -1.50 0.57 12.25
CA PRO A 20 -1.46 0.24 10.82
C PRO A 20 -0.86 1.36 9.96
N ARG A 21 -0.92 2.61 10.45
CA ARG A 21 -0.48 3.80 9.70
C ARG A 21 1.00 4.09 9.89
N CYS A 22 1.46 4.25 11.14
CA CYS A 22 2.83 4.64 11.46
C CYS A 22 3.69 3.49 12.01
N ALA A 23 3.15 2.29 12.21
CA ALA A 23 3.82 1.15 12.83
C ALA A 23 4.28 1.36 14.29
N TYR A 24 3.79 2.40 14.98
CA TYR A 24 4.02 2.60 16.41
C TYR A 24 3.44 1.44 17.22
N ARG A 25 4.20 0.86 18.15
CA ARG A 25 3.73 -0.26 18.98
C ARG A 25 2.63 0.22 19.94
N LEU A 26 1.51 -0.50 19.98
CA LEU A 26 0.35 -0.18 20.80
C LEU A 26 0.32 -0.97 22.12
N GLU A 27 1.34 -1.78 22.37
CA GLU A 27 1.49 -2.54 23.62
C GLU A 27 1.54 -1.63 24.85
N GLY A 28 0.78 -1.97 25.89
CA GLY A 28 0.79 -1.26 27.18
C GLY A 28 0.04 0.09 27.20
N LEU A 29 -0.47 0.55 26.06
CA LEU A 29 -1.34 1.73 26.01
C LEU A 29 -2.76 1.36 26.50
N PRO A 30 -3.45 2.26 27.22
CA PRO A 30 -4.86 2.08 27.51
C PRO A 30 -5.62 1.92 26.19
N ALA A 31 -6.79 1.26 26.22
CA ALA A 31 -7.67 1.04 25.07
C ALA A 31 -8.32 2.34 24.55
N LYS A 32 -7.57 3.43 24.48
CA LYS A 32 -7.92 4.62 23.73
C LYS A 32 -7.76 4.25 22.27
N TYR A 33 -8.87 4.25 21.53
CA TYR A 33 -8.96 3.87 20.13
C TYR A 33 -8.24 4.84 19.17
N THR A 34 -7.13 5.47 19.56
CA THR A 34 -6.41 6.48 18.79
C THR A 34 -4.90 6.39 19.03
N CYS A 35 -4.12 6.29 17.96
CA CYS A 35 -2.66 6.27 18.03
C CYS A 35 -2.10 7.65 18.44
N PRO A 36 -1.22 7.74 19.46
CA PRO A 36 -0.69 9.01 19.94
C PRO A 36 0.24 9.71 18.94
N GLU A 37 0.90 8.96 18.06
CA GLU A 37 1.85 9.52 17.07
C GLU A 37 1.15 10.15 15.86
N CYS A 38 0.15 9.45 15.31
CA CYS A 38 -0.44 9.81 14.02
C CYS A 38 -1.93 10.16 14.10
N GLY A 39 -2.54 10.11 15.29
CA GLY A 39 -3.95 10.37 15.49
C GLY A 39 -4.89 9.33 14.84
N CYS A 40 -4.36 8.23 14.30
CA CYS A 40 -5.16 7.23 13.61
C CYS A 40 -6.06 6.49 14.60
N ALA A 41 -7.36 6.48 14.32
CA ALA A 41 -8.29 5.67 15.10
C ALA A 41 -8.01 4.17 14.85
N TYR A 42 -8.09 3.33 15.89
CA TYR A 42 -7.98 1.88 15.78
C TYR A 42 -9.03 1.19 16.66
N GLU A 43 -9.66 0.13 16.14
CA GLU A 43 -10.65 -0.67 16.86
C GLU A 43 -10.13 -2.09 17.07
N PRO A 44 -10.50 -2.80 18.16
CA PRO A 44 -10.06 -4.18 18.39
C PRO A 44 -10.51 -5.10 17.27
N ASN A 45 -11.68 -4.82 16.69
CA ASN A 45 -12.30 -5.62 15.62
C ASN A 45 -11.94 -5.14 14.21
N MET A 46 -10.96 -4.25 14.06
CA MET A 46 -10.59 -3.78 12.72
C MET A 46 -9.74 -4.82 11.98
N LEU A 47 -10.01 -5.00 10.70
CA LEU A 47 -9.21 -5.86 9.83
C LEU A 47 -8.34 -4.99 8.93
N VAL A 48 -7.02 -5.19 9.02
CA VAL A 48 -6.06 -4.45 8.20
C VAL A 48 -5.66 -5.33 7.01
N PHE A 49 -6.11 -4.95 5.82
CA PHE A 49 -5.68 -5.54 4.57
C PHE A 49 -4.57 -4.68 3.99
N GLY A 50 -3.35 -5.02 4.34
CA GLY A 50 -2.17 -4.54 3.64
C GLY A 50 -1.56 -5.70 2.87
N SER A 51 -1.16 -5.49 1.63
CA SER A 51 -0.10 -6.35 1.10
C SER A 51 1.11 -6.09 1.99
N PRO A 52 1.67 -7.09 2.70
CA PRO A 52 2.99 -6.89 3.27
C PRO A 52 3.83 -6.44 2.09
N ALA A 53 4.57 -5.33 2.23
CA ALA A 53 5.41 -4.78 1.16
C ALA A 53 6.63 -5.70 0.86
N LYS A 54 6.38 -7.01 0.82
CA LYS A 54 7.24 -8.15 0.53
C LYS A 54 7.22 -8.51 -0.95
N THR A 55 6.65 -7.69 -1.84
CA THR A 55 7.04 -7.73 -3.25
C THR A 55 8.41 -7.06 -3.41
N ALA A 56 9.42 -7.69 -2.80
CA ALA A 56 10.81 -7.42 -3.11
C ALA A 56 11.02 -7.51 -4.63
N SER A 57 10.26 -8.36 -5.33
CA SER A 57 10.20 -8.45 -6.79
C SER A 57 9.93 -7.11 -7.50
N GLY A 58 8.99 -6.30 -7.00
CA GLY A 58 8.71 -4.97 -7.59
C GLY A 58 9.85 -3.99 -7.37
N ARG A 59 10.52 -4.07 -6.21
CA ARG A 59 11.72 -3.27 -5.91
C ARG A 59 12.89 -3.66 -6.82
N TYR A 60 13.16 -4.97 -6.97
CA TYR A 60 14.24 -5.45 -7.82
C TYR A 60 13.98 -5.17 -9.30
N LEU A 61 12.72 -5.25 -9.76
CA LEU A 61 12.36 -4.87 -11.12
C LEU A 61 12.60 -3.36 -11.36
N ALA A 62 12.14 -2.50 -10.46
CA ALA A 62 12.35 -1.05 -10.57
C ALA A 62 13.84 -0.68 -10.53
N ILE A 63 14.60 -1.28 -9.60
CA ILE A 63 16.07 -1.12 -9.52
C ILE A 63 16.72 -1.61 -10.81
N GLY A 64 16.29 -2.74 -11.36
CA GLY A 64 16.80 -3.28 -12.62
C GLY A 64 16.55 -2.37 -13.82
N ILE A 65 15.34 -1.82 -13.95
CA ILE A 65 14.98 -0.88 -15.03
C ILE A 65 15.81 0.41 -14.92
N VAL A 66 15.93 0.98 -13.71
CA VAL A 66 16.73 2.19 -13.48
C VAL A 66 18.21 1.92 -13.76
N GLY A 67 18.73 0.78 -13.30
CA GLY A 67 20.11 0.37 -13.56
C GLY A 67 20.40 0.24 -15.05
N LEU A 68 19.52 -0.41 -15.81
CA LEU A 68 19.64 -0.52 -17.27
C LEU A 68 19.59 0.85 -17.97
N ALA A 69 18.70 1.75 -17.52
CA ALA A 69 18.62 3.10 -18.08
C ALA A 69 19.91 3.90 -17.86
N VAL A 70 20.50 3.82 -16.66
CA VAL A 70 21.78 4.46 -16.34
C VAL A 70 22.91 3.88 -17.18
N ILE A 71 22.99 2.55 -17.33
CA ILE A 71 24.00 1.90 -18.17
C ILE A 71 23.85 2.33 -19.63
N GLY A 72 22.63 2.32 -20.18
CA GLY A 72 22.37 2.75 -21.56
C GLY A 72 22.81 4.20 -21.80
N LEU A 73 22.60 5.08 -20.82
CA LEU A 73 23.03 6.48 -20.89
C LEU A 73 24.54 6.67 -20.81
N LEU A 74 25.23 5.87 -19.99
CA LEU A 74 26.69 5.86 -19.95
C LEU A 74 27.28 5.40 -21.29
N VAL A 75 26.72 4.34 -21.87
CA VAL A 75 27.13 3.84 -23.20
C VAL A 75 26.90 4.91 -24.28
N LEU A 76 25.75 5.58 -24.26
CA LEU A 76 25.43 6.65 -25.22
C LEU A 76 26.43 7.83 -25.13
N ASN A 77 26.84 8.20 -23.91
CA ASN A 77 27.84 9.26 -23.69
C ASN A 77 29.24 8.90 -24.22
N ILE A 78 29.60 7.62 -24.23
CA ILE A 78 30.89 7.14 -24.77
C ILE A 78 30.88 7.16 -26.31
N VAL A 79 29.76 6.77 -26.92
CA VAL A 79 29.65 6.63 -28.38
C VAL A 79 29.50 7.98 -29.10
N ILE A 80 28.95 9.00 -28.44
CA ILE A 80 28.70 10.32 -29.03
C ILE A 80 29.50 11.39 -28.27
N PRO A 81 30.80 11.59 -28.58
CA PRO A 81 31.71 12.45 -27.82
C PRO A 81 31.61 13.93 -28.21
N SER A 82 30.41 14.41 -28.57
CA SER A 82 30.22 15.84 -28.80
C SER A 82 30.07 16.55 -27.44
N ALA A 83 31.05 17.38 -27.09
CA ALA A 83 31.14 18.08 -25.80
C ALA A 83 29.84 18.82 -25.39
N GLY A 84 29.07 19.33 -26.36
CA GLY A 84 27.81 20.02 -26.08
C GLY A 84 26.69 19.12 -25.53
N VAL A 85 26.68 17.83 -25.86
CA VAL A 85 25.61 16.89 -25.47
C VAL A 85 25.78 16.39 -24.04
N GLN A 86 27.04 16.28 -23.57
CA GLN A 86 27.38 15.75 -22.25
C GLN A 86 26.99 16.70 -21.10
N CYS A 87 27.12 18.02 -21.31
CA CYS A 87 26.80 19.01 -20.27
C CYS A 87 25.30 19.10 -19.95
N ALA A 88 24.43 18.81 -20.93
CA ALA A 88 22.98 18.94 -20.75
C ALA A 88 22.33 17.64 -20.24
N LEU A 89 22.75 16.48 -20.75
CA LEU A 89 22.07 15.21 -20.46
C LEU A 89 22.42 14.63 -19.09
N GLY A 90 23.64 14.85 -18.59
CA GLY A 90 24.08 14.40 -17.26
C GLY A 90 23.17 14.86 -16.10
N PRO A 91 22.94 16.18 -15.91
CA PRO A 91 22.11 16.66 -14.81
C PRO A 91 20.63 16.27 -14.95
N ILE A 92 20.08 16.27 -16.17
CA ILE A 92 18.69 15.85 -16.42
C ILE A 92 18.48 14.40 -15.99
N THR A 93 19.43 13.53 -16.30
CA THR A 93 19.34 12.10 -15.96
C THR A 93 19.55 11.84 -14.48
N ALA A 94 20.46 12.56 -13.83
CA ALA A 94 20.58 12.53 -12.37
C ALA A 94 19.27 12.94 -11.67
N ILE A 95 18.62 14.02 -12.13
CA ILE A 95 17.33 14.49 -11.58
C ILE A 95 16.23 13.44 -11.79
N LEU A 96 16.16 12.82 -12.97
CA LEU A 96 15.17 11.77 -13.25
C LEU A 96 15.38 10.54 -12.38
N VAL A 97 16.63 10.10 -12.18
CA VAL A 97 16.96 8.99 -11.27
C VAL A 97 16.54 9.32 -9.84
N ILE A 98 16.85 10.54 -9.36
CA ILE A 98 16.42 11.01 -8.03
C ILE A 98 14.90 11.03 -7.94
N GLN A 99 14.19 11.63 -8.90
CA GLN A 99 12.73 11.67 -8.87
C GLN A 99 12.12 10.27 -8.87
N ILE A 100 12.60 9.35 -9.71
CA ILE A 100 12.09 7.98 -9.72
C ILE A 100 12.39 7.28 -8.39
N PHE A 101 13.60 7.44 -7.83
CA PHE A 101 13.96 6.78 -6.58
C PHE A 101 13.17 7.28 -5.38
N PHE A 102 12.92 8.61 -5.31
CA PHE A 102 12.22 9.24 -4.21
C PHE A 102 10.68 9.26 -4.39
N LEU A 103 10.17 9.26 -5.62
CA LEU A 103 8.73 9.33 -5.90
C LEU A 103 8.09 7.98 -6.24
N ALA A 104 8.83 6.99 -6.75
CA ALA A 104 8.22 5.77 -7.29
C ALA A 104 7.70 4.74 -6.27
N PRO A 105 8.30 4.47 -5.09
CA PRO A 105 7.90 3.26 -4.36
C PRO A 105 7.38 3.49 -2.93
N TRP A 106 6.35 4.32 -2.72
CA TRP A 106 5.81 4.45 -1.35
C TRP A 106 4.31 4.65 -1.21
N ALA A 107 3.52 4.56 -2.28
CA ALA A 107 2.07 4.44 -2.14
C ALA A 107 1.75 3.03 -1.59
N LYS A 108 2.03 2.80 -0.30
CA LYS A 108 1.57 1.62 0.42
C LYS A 108 0.06 1.66 0.36
N ARG A 109 -0.54 0.87 -0.53
CA ARG A 109 -1.98 0.70 -0.54
C ARG A 109 -2.34 -0.25 0.59
N TRP A 110 -3.11 0.27 1.53
CA TRP A 110 -3.68 -0.50 2.61
C TRP A 110 -5.14 -0.12 2.76
N ALA A 111 -5.94 -1.07 3.21
CA ALA A 111 -7.34 -0.87 3.53
C ALA A 111 -7.55 -1.30 4.98
N ILE A 112 -8.25 -0.46 5.74
CA ILE A 112 -8.73 -0.81 7.08
C ILE A 112 -10.23 -1.00 6.98
N VAL A 113 -10.69 -2.20 7.29
CA VAL A 113 -12.10 -2.52 7.38
C VAL A 113 -12.53 -2.30 8.84
N ARG A 114 -13.53 -1.44 9.02
CA ARG A 114 -14.12 -1.06 10.31
C ARG A 114 -15.59 -1.51 10.36
N SER A 115 -16.18 -1.40 11.55
CA SER A 115 -17.60 -1.71 11.76
C SER A 115 -18.55 -0.79 10.97
N ASP A 116 -18.15 0.45 10.69
CA ASP A 116 -18.93 1.51 10.05
C ASP A 116 -18.63 1.69 8.54
N GLY A 117 -17.46 1.23 8.08
CA GLY A 117 -17.08 1.29 6.67
C GLY A 117 -15.68 0.76 6.39
N VAL A 118 -15.12 1.17 5.26
CA VAL A 118 -13.77 0.84 4.82
C VAL A 118 -12.99 2.14 4.62
N LEU A 119 -11.85 2.25 5.30
CA LEU A 119 -10.90 3.32 5.08
C LEU A 119 -9.82 2.83 4.12
N TRP A 120 -9.77 3.45 2.96
CA TRP A 120 -8.89 3.09 1.86
C TRP A 120 -7.78 4.11 1.71
N HIS A 121 -6.53 3.67 1.72
CA HIS A 121 -5.38 4.51 1.46
C HIS A 121 -4.91 4.32 0.01
N GLU A 122 -5.21 5.29 -0.86
CA GLU A 122 -5.02 5.15 -2.31
C GLU A 122 -3.62 5.58 -2.77
N SER A 123 -2.99 6.52 -2.05
CA SER A 123 -1.68 7.10 -2.33
C SER A 123 -1.26 8.03 -1.17
N LEU A 124 -0.02 8.53 -1.20
CA LEU A 124 0.64 9.42 -0.21
C LEU A 124 -0.20 10.60 0.31
N TYR A 125 -1.28 11.01 -0.38
CA TYR A 125 -2.02 12.23 -0.09
C TYR A 125 -3.53 12.06 0.05
N ARG A 126 -4.10 10.85 -0.08
CA ARG A 126 -5.56 10.71 -0.02
C ARG A 126 -6.03 9.43 0.66
N ASP A 127 -6.59 9.62 1.85
CA ASP A 127 -7.44 8.63 2.52
C ASP A 127 -8.86 8.80 2.00
N ARG A 128 -9.49 7.70 1.61
CA ARG A 128 -10.89 7.67 1.18
C ARG A 128 -11.66 6.78 2.13
N TYR A 129 -12.59 7.37 2.87
CA TYR A 129 -13.53 6.61 3.69
C TYR A 129 -14.78 6.27 2.86
N ILE A 130 -15.18 5.01 2.90
CA ILE A 130 -16.34 4.49 2.18
C ILE A 130 -17.24 3.81 3.20
N ALA A 131 -18.42 4.37 3.45
CA ALA A 131 -19.39 3.75 4.35
C ALA A 131 -19.95 2.45 3.73
N TRP A 132 -20.37 1.51 4.57
CA TRP A 132 -20.92 0.23 4.08
C TRP A 132 -22.12 0.39 3.14
N LYS A 133 -22.97 1.39 3.39
CA LYS A 133 -24.11 1.73 2.54
C LYS A 133 -23.70 2.13 1.11
N ASP A 134 -22.49 2.65 0.95
CA ASP A 134 -21.95 3.16 -0.32
C ASP A 134 -21.00 2.15 -0.98
N VAL A 135 -20.67 1.03 -0.31
CA VAL A 135 -19.70 0.04 -0.80
C VAL A 135 -20.14 -0.59 -2.13
N ALA A 136 -21.45 -0.75 -2.33
CA ALA A 136 -22.01 -1.31 -3.58
C ALA A 136 -21.80 -0.39 -4.79
N ALA A 137 -21.62 0.92 -4.58
CA ALA A 137 -21.39 1.90 -5.64
C ALA A 137 -19.92 1.97 -6.08
N VAL A 138 -19.01 1.37 -5.33
CA VAL A 138 -17.58 1.36 -5.65
C VAL A 138 -17.31 0.37 -6.78
N ARG A 139 -16.76 0.85 -7.89
CA ARG A 139 -16.38 -0.03 -9.00
C ARG A 139 -15.24 -0.94 -8.56
N SER A 140 -15.33 -2.22 -8.90
CA SER A 140 -14.30 -3.22 -8.59
C SER A 140 -12.90 -2.87 -9.15
N GLY A 141 -12.83 -2.03 -10.18
CA GLY A 141 -11.57 -1.53 -10.73
C GLY A 141 -10.88 -0.46 -9.86
N ASP A 142 -11.61 0.22 -8.98
CA ASP A 142 -11.07 1.22 -8.04
C ASP A 142 -10.55 0.55 -6.76
N MET A 143 -11.08 -0.64 -6.43
CA MET A 143 -10.51 -1.47 -5.37
C MET A 143 -9.30 -2.22 -5.94
N ALA A 144 -8.15 -2.10 -5.26
CA ALA A 144 -6.96 -2.83 -5.66
C ALA A 144 -7.26 -4.34 -5.77
N PRO A 145 -6.59 -5.06 -6.69
CA PRO A 145 -6.96 -6.42 -7.11
C PRO A 145 -6.95 -7.48 -5.99
N PHE A 146 -6.53 -7.12 -4.78
CA PHE A 146 -6.43 -8.00 -3.63
C PHE A 146 -7.66 -8.01 -2.72
N LEU A 147 -8.61 -7.06 -2.84
CA LEU A 147 -9.83 -7.06 -2.05
C LEU A 147 -11.05 -7.39 -2.91
N ILE A 148 -11.41 -8.67 -2.96
CA ILE A 148 -12.65 -9.12 -3.63
C ILE A 148 -13.73 -9.28 -2.56
N ILE A 149 -14.57 -8.27 -2.40
CA ILE A 149 -15.77 -8.38 -1.57
C ILE A 149 -16.81 -9.14 -2.40
N ARG A 150 -17.08 -10.41 -2.06
CA ARG A 150 -18.20 -11.14 -2.66
C ARG A 150 -19.44 -10.97 -1.77
N PRO A 151 -20.61 -10.68 -2.34
CA PRO A 151 -21.84 -10.73 -1.56
C PRO A 151 -22.00 -12.16 -1.04
N VAL A 152 -22.06 -12.30 0.28
CA VAL A 152 -22.49 -13.57 0.90
C VAL A 152 -23.98 -13.66 0.59
N LYS A 153 -24.38 -14.59 -0.29
CA LYS A 153 -25.79 -14.93 -0.45
C LYS A 153 -26.29 -15.38 0.92
N GLY A 154 -27.07 -14.53 1.58
CA GLY A 154 -27.78 -14.91 2.80
C GLY A 154 -28.55 -16.20 2.54
N ARG A 155 -28.40 -17.17 3.43
CA ARG A 155 -29.32 -18.30 3.51
C ARG A 155 -30.60 -17.86 4.19
#